data_AF-W7FN57-F1
#
_entry.id   AF-W7FN57-F1
#
_cell.length_a   1.000
_cell.length_b   1.000
_cell.length_c   1.000
_cell.angle_alpha   90.00
_cell.angle_beta   90.00
_cell.angle_gamma   90.00
#
_symmetry.space_group_name_H-M   'P 1'
#
loop_
_entity.id
_entity.type
_entity.pdbx_description
1 polymer ?
#
loop_
_entity_poly.entity_id
_entity_poly.type
_entity_poly.pdbx_seq_one_letter_code
_entity_poly.pdbx_strand_id
1 'polypeptide(L)'
;MVGALFQPINQVKFTNVAIVKYKYKGKKFEIACYKNKIIDWKNGTELNIDDVLQSHLIFTNISKGEIAKKSELNSCFQSDDNYKICKTILEKGNYNIYI
;
A
#
# COMPACT_ATOMS: atom_id res chain seq x y z
N MET A 1 30.33 4.27 35.03
CA MET A 1 29.20 5.04 34.48
C MET A 1 29.43 5.19 32.98
N VAL A 2 28.76 4.39 32.15
CA VAL A 2 28.82 4.53 30.68
C VAL A 2 27.38 4.71 30.21
N GLY A 3 27.00 5.96 30.00
CA GLY A 3 25.69 6.31 29.47
C GLY A 3 25.60 5.84 28.04
N ALA A 4 24.87 4.75 27.82
CA ALA A 4 24.50 4.30 26.49
C ALA A 4 23.72 5.44 25.81
N LEU A 5 24.35 6.07 24.82
CA LEU A 5 23.71 6.96 23.86
C LEU A 5 22.72 6.11 23.05
N PHE A 6 21.53 5.91 23.61
CA PHE A 6 20.34 5.57 22.84
C PHE A 6 20.06 6.77 21.95
N GLN A 7 20.66 6.78 20.76
CA GLN A 7 20.19 7.62 19.68
C GLN A 7 18.70 7.31 19.55
N PRO A 8 17.79 8.30 19.65
CA PRO A 8 16.40 8.04 19.37
C PRO A 8 16.40 7.49 17.96
N ILE A 9 16.02 6.22 17.83
CA ILE A 9 15.70 5.62 16.55
C ILE A 9 14.91 6.67 15.78
N ASN A 10 15.34 6.96 14.56
CA ASN A 10 14.63 7.84 13.66
C ASN A 10 13.28 7.17 13.41
N GLN A 11 12.34 7.36 14.34
CA GLN A 11 10.99 6.83 14.27
C GLN A 11 10.34 7.74 13.25
N VAL A 12 10.60 7.44 11.98
CA VAL A 12 9.97 8.08 10.84
C VAL A 12 8.49 7.90 11.10
N LYS A 13 7.86 8.94 11.64
CA LYS A 13 6.42 8.99 11.78
C LYS A 13 5.89 9.01 10.37
N PHE A 14 5.57 7.83 9.86
CA PHE A 14 4.79 7.61 8.64
C PHE A 14 3.36 8.12 8.90
N THR A 15 3.18 9.42 9.09
CA THR A 15 1.88 10.03 9.42
C THR A 15 1.05 10.35 8.18
N ASN A 16 1.58 10.17 6.96
CA ASN A 16 0.88 10.55 5.73
C ASN A 16 0.71 9.42 4.70
N VAL A 17 0.64 8.18 5.19
CA VAL A 17 0.41 7.00 4.34
C VAL A 17 -1.03 6.54 4.51
N ALA A 18 -1.72 6.34 3.40
CA ALA A 18 -3.04 5.75 3.34
C ALA A 18 -2.92 4.27 2.97
N ILE A 19 -3.74 3.44 3.63
CA ILE A 19 -3.78 2.01 3.38
C ILE A 19 -5.06 1.71 2.60
N VAL A 20 -4.91 1.17 1.41
CA VAL A 20 -6.05 0.69 0.61
C VAL A 20 -6.16 -0.81 0.80
N LYS A 21 -7.35 -1.26 1.22
CA LYS A 21 -7.63 -2.66 1.49
C LYS A 21 -8.56 -3.21 0.42
N TYR A 22 -8.20 -4.35 -0.14
CA TYR A 22 -9.02 -5.06 -1.10
C TYR A 22 -9.09 -6.53 -0.74
N LYS A 23 -10.31 -7.05 -0.66
CA LYS A 23 -10.56 -8.46 -0.38
C LYS A 23 -11.07 -9.13 -1.64
N TYR A 24 -10.33 -10.13 -2.13
CA TYR A 24 -10.67 -10.81 -3.37
C TYR A 24 -10.36 -12.31 -3.29
N LYS A 25 -11.28 -13.15 -3.77
CA LYS A 25 -11.22 -14.63 -3.68
C LYS A 25 -10.79 -15.15 -2.29
N GLY A 26 -11.34 -14.56 -1.23
CA GLY A 26 -11.04 -14.96 0.16
C GLY A 26 -9.70 -14.46 0.72
N LYS A 27 -8.85 -13.82 -0.08
CA LYS A 27 -7.57 -13.23 0.35
C LYS A 27 -7.69 -11.73 0.54
N LYS A 28 -6.87 -11.18 1.43
CA LYS A 28 -6.78 -9.75 1.73
C LYS A 28 -5.49 -9.23 1.13
N PHE A 29 -5.61 -8.12 0.41
CA PHE A 29 -4.51 -7.38 -0.17
C PHE A 29 -4.58 -5.95 0.34
N GLU A 30 -3.42 -5.42 0.67
CA GLU A 30 -3.23 -4.09 1.21
C GLU A 30 -2.10 -3.43 0.41
N ILE A 31 -2.31 -2.17 0.02
CA ILE A 31 -1.28 -1.36 -0.65
C ILE A 31 -1.08 -0.07 0.14
N ALA A 32 0.18 0.38 0.18
CA ALA A 32 0.57 1.64 0.78
C ALA A 32 0.59 2.73 -0.28
N CYS A 33 -0.23 3.76 -0.09
CA CYS A 33 -0.34 4.91 -0.97
C CYS A 33 -0.12 6.21 -0.19
N TYR A 34 0.21 7.29 -0.88
CA TYR A 34 0.27 8.61 -0.25
C TYR A 34 -1.13 9.20 -0.07
N LYS A 35 -1.42 9.74 1.12
CA LYS A 35 -2.75 10.30 1.45
C LYS A 35 -3.17 11.45 0.51
N ASN A 36 -2.24 12.38 0.22
CA ASN A 36 -2.50 13.49 -0.71
C ASN A 36 -2.86 13.00 -2.11
N LYS A 37 -2.20 11.93 -2.56
CA LYS A 37 -2.32 11.41 -3.92
C LYS A 37 -3.62 10.64 -4.17
N ILE A 38 -4.17 9.98 -3.16
CA ILE A 38 -5.50 9.33 -3.28
C ILE A 38 -6.59 10.36 -3.59
N ILE A 39 -6.50 11.55 -3.00
CA ILE A 39 -7.48 12.62 -3.22
C ILE A 39 -7.43 13.09 -4.68
N ASP A 40 -6.22 13.29 -5.20
CA ASP A 40 -5.98 13.64 -6.61
C ASP A 40 -6.44 12.54 -7.59
N TRP A 41 -6.15 11.28 -7.25
CA TRP A 41 -6.63 10.12 -8.00
C TRP A 41 -8.17 10.07 -8.07
N LYS A 42 -8.84 10.40 -6.97
CA LYS A 42 -10.31 10.43 -6.90
C LYS A 42 -10.92 11.61 -7.67
N ASN A 43 -10.19 12.73 -7.75
CA ASN A 43 -10.54 13.87 -8.58
C ASN A 43 -10.25 13.65 -10.07
N GLY A 44 -9.54 12.57 -10.43
CA GLY A 44 -9.19 12.24 -11.82
C GLY A 44 -8.07 13.12 -12.41
N THR A 45 -7.36 13.87 -11.56
CA THR A 45 -6.29 14.79 -11.96
C THR A 45 -4.96 14.07 -12.17
N GLU A 46 -4.70 12.98 -11.42
CA GLU A 46 -3.48 12.20 -11.55
C GLU A 46 -3.71 10.84 -12.24
N LEU A 47 -2.94 10.59 -13.30
CA LEU A 47 -2.98 9.35 -14.10
C LEU A 47 -1.85 8.37 -13.75
N ASN A 48 -0.81 8.84 -13.04
CA ASN A 48 0.40 8.06 -12.77
C ASN A 48 0.34 7.40 -11.39
N ILE A 49 0.11 6.09 -11.41
CA ILE A 49 0.00 5.27 -10.20
C ILE A 49 1.34 5.16 -9.46
N ASP A 50 2.47 5.27 -10.18
CA ASP A 50 3.82 5.29 -9.61
C ASP A 50 4.03 6.43 -8.61
N ASP A 51 3.40 7.59 -8.84
CA ASP A 51 3.52 8.76 -7.95
C ASP A 51 2.55 8.67 -6.76
N VAL A 52 1.47 7.89 -6.91
CA VAL A 52 0.45 7.67 -5.88
C VAL A 52 0.88 6.59 -4.88
N LEU A 53 1.55 5.56 -5.37
CA LEU A 53 2.02 4.44 -4.56
C LEU A 53 3.29 4.80 -3.80
N GLN A 54 3.37 4.40 -2.53
CA GLN A 54 4.63 4.46 -1.79
C GLN A 54 5.59 3.34 -2.25
N SER A 55 5.02 2.19 -2.64
CA SER A 55 5.77 1.04 -3.13
C SER A 55 4.92 0.22 -4.09
N HIS A 56 5.56 -0.37 -5.11
CA HIS A 56 4.94 -1.30 -6.06
C HIS A 56 4.71 -2.70 -5.49
N LEU A 57 4.80 -2.84 -4.17
CA LEU A 57 4.63 -4.08 -3.46
C LEU A 57 3.21 -4.20 -2.93
N ILE A 58 2.56 -5.31 -3.26
CA ILE A 58 1.27 -5.67 -2.69
C ILE A 58 1.52 -6.46 -1.42
N PHE A 59 0.96 -5.99 -0.31
CA PHE A 59 1.07 -6.64 0.98
C PHE A 59 -0.20 -7.46 1.26
N THR A 60 -0.09 -8.57 1.96
CA THR A 60 -1.24 -9.23 2.59
C THR A 60 -1.53 -8.64 3.96
N ASN A 61 -0.49 -8.09 4.60
CA ASN A 61 -0.58 -7.39 5.88
C ASN A 61 0.52 -6.31 5.98
N ILE A 62 0.15 -5.04 5.82
CA ILE A 62 1.12 -3.92 5.92
C ILE A 62 1.66 -3.78 7.34
N SER A 63 0.80 -3.95 8.36
CA SER A 63 1.22 -3.84 9.77
C SER A 63 2.23 -4.90 10.17
N LYS A 64 2.24 -6.07 9.51
CA LYS A 64 3.22 -7.14 9.72
C LYS A 64 4.35 -7.16 8.68
N GLY A 65 4.25 -6.35 7.62
CA GLY A 65 5.20 -6.38 6.50
C GLY A 65 5.12 -7.64 5.64
N GLU A 66 3.99 -8.36 5.64
CA GLU A 66 3.83 -9.57 4.81
C GLU A 66 3.49 -9.21 3.37
N ILE A 67 4.35 -9.63 2.43
CA ILE A 67 4.21 -9.36 1.00
C ILE A 67 3.44 -10.50 0.32
N ALA A 68 2.51 -10.16 -0.57
CA ALA A 68 1.79 -11.12 -1.39
C ALA A 68 2.73 -11.77 -2.41
N LYS A 69 2.77 -13.11 -2.41
CA LYS A 69 3.55 -13.86 -3.40
C LYS A 69 2.90 -13.78 -4.79
N LYS A 70 3.72 -13.82 -5.85
CA LYS A 70 3.22 -13.88 -7.24
C LYS A 70 2.18 -14.99 -7.48
N SER A 71 2.31 -16.15 -6.83
CA SER A 71 1.33 -17.24 -6.94
C SER A 71 -0.06 -16.86 -6.43
N GLU A 72 -0.12 -16.05 -5.37
CA GLU A 72 -1.36 -15.57 -4.76
C GLU A 72 -2.00 -14.50 -5.65
N LEU A 73 -1.16 -13.58 -6.13
CA LEU A 73 -1.55 -12.53 -7.05
C LEU A 73 -2.10 -13.11 -8.36
N ASN A 74 -1.43 -14.11 -8.93
CA ASN A 74 -1.90 -14.76 -10.15
C ASN A 74 -3.20 -15.55 -9.92
N SER A 75 -3.34 -16.24 -8.78
CA SER A 75 -4.59 -16.95 -8.44
C SER A 75 -5.78 -15.99 -8.26
N CYS A 76 -5.52 -14.79 -7.72
CA CYS A 76 -6.52 -13.76 -7.52
C CYS A 76 -6.77 -12.96 -8.80
N PHE A 77 -5.79 -12.21 -9.26
CA PHE A 77 -5.92 -11.23 -10.34
C PHE A 77 -5.65 -11.78 -11.74
N GLN A 78 -5.19 -13.04 -11.89
CA GLN A 78 -4.77 -13.63 -13.18
C GLN A 78 -3.80 -12.74 -13.95
N SER A 79 -2.98 -12.00 -13.21
CA SER A 79 -1.96 -11.09 -13.72
C SER A 79 -0.74 -11.22 -12.81
N ASP A 80 0.43 -11.13 -13.42
CA ASP A 80 1.73 -11.06 -12.74
C ASP A 80 2.30 -9.63 -12.68
N ASP A 81 1.62 -8.70 -13.35
CA ASP A 81 1.90 -7.25 -13.32
C ASP A 81 1.46 -6.63 -12.00
N ASN A 82 2.41 -6.35 -11.11
CA ASN A 82 2.15 -5.58 -9.88
C ASN A 82 1.45 -4.25 -10.17
N TYR A 83 1.77 -3.61 -11.30
CA TYR A 83 1.18 -2.34 -11.70
C TYR A 83 -0.33 -2.43 -11.94
N LYS A 84 -0.77 -3.37 -12.79
CA LYS A 84 -2.20 -3.61 -13.06
C LYS A 84 -2.95 -4.02 -11.82
N ILE A 85 -2.31 -4.82 -10.97
CA ILE A 85 -2.90 -5.26 -9.71
C ILE A 85 -3.10 -4.06 -8.78
N CYS A 86 -2.08 -3.21 -8.58
CA CYS A 86 -2.22 -1.99 -7.79
C CYS A 86 -3.31 -1.09 -8.35
N LYS A 87 -3.39 -0.90 -9.67
CA LYS A 87 -4.46 -0.13 -10.32
C LYS A 87 -5.84 -0.70 -9.98
N THR A 88 -6.00 -2.01 -10.10
CA THR A 88 -7.26 -2.71 -9.81
C THR A 88 -7.63 -2.60 -8.33
N ILE A 89 -6.66 -2.73 -7.43
CA ILE A 89 -6.83 -2.57 -5.98
C ILE A 89 -7.16 -1.13 -5.64
N LEU A 90 -6.60 -0.14 -6.34
CA LEU A 90 -6.93 1.25 -6.16
C LEU A 90 -8.37 1.50 -6.61
N GLU A 91 -8.73 1.14 -7.84
CA GLU A 91 -10.08 1.36 -8.41
C GLU A 91 -11.21 0.58 -7.70
N LYS A 92 -10.97 -0.67 -7.30
CA LYS A 92 -11.99 -1.53 -6.65
C LYS A 92 -11.83 -1.66 -5.14
N GLY A 93 -10.75 -1.13 -4.59
CA GLY A 93 -10.43 -1.18 -3.16
C GLY A 93 -11.37 -0.34 -2.33
N ASN A 94 -11.48 -0.73 -1.05
CA ASN A 94 -12.04 0.17 -0.06
C ASN A 94 -10.91 1.01 0.52
N TYR A 95 -10.99 2.31 0.31
CA TYR A 95 -10.06 3.29 0.84
C TYR A 95 -10.36 3.51 2.31
N ASN A 96 -9.46 3.08 3.20
CA ASN A 96 -9.56 3.46 4.60
C ASN A 96 -8.57 4.59 4.87
N ILE A 97 -9.03 5.81 4.62
CA ILE A 97 -8.33 7.02 5.07
C ILE A 97 -8.50 7.07 6.59
N TYR A 98 -7.44 6.68 7.30
CA TYR A 98 -7.31 7.09 8.69
C TYR A 98 -6.99 8.60 8.67
N ILE A 99 -7.98 9.37 9.08
CA ILE A 99 -7.89 10.83 9.23
C ILE A 99 -6.81 11.20 10.24
#